data_AF-A0A814KDM7-F1
#
_entry.id   AF-A0A814KDM7-F1
#
_cell.length_a   1.000
_cell.length_b   1.000
_cell.length_c   1.000
_cell.angle_alpha   90.00
_cell.angle_beta   90.00
_cell.angle_gamma   90.00
#
_symmetry.space_group_name_H-M   'P 1'
#
loop_
_entity.id
_entity.type
_entity.pdbx_description
1 polymer ?
#
loop_
_entity_poly.entity_id
_entity_poly.type
_entity_poly.pdbx_seq_one_letter_code
_entity_poly.pdbx_strand_id
1 'polypeptide(L)'
;MTSKKQYPNIMICGTHGVGKSHLCQQLCSSNSSLKHIDITDLAKQHKYLLDYDDENQCNILDDDAIGDYLDDQYFQKSSSSGLLIDFHSAVIHCPID
;
A
#
# COMPACT_ATOMS: atom_id res chain seq x y z
N MET A 1 32.15 -3.32 6.97
CA MET A 1 31.00 -2.87 6.16
C MET A 1 29.75 -3.32 6.88
N THR A 2 29.03 -2.42 7.57
CA THR A 2 27.74 -2.77 8.19
C THR A 2 26.71 -2.85 7.06
N SER A 3 26.20 -4.05 6.76
CA SER A 3 25.13 -4.18 5.77
C SER A 3 23.93 -3.37 6.26
N LYS A 4 23.49 -2.40 5.46
CA LYS A 4 22.31 -1.58 5.77
C LYS A 4 21.13 -2.56 5.90
N LYS A 5 20.55 -2.66 7.08
CA LYS A 5 19.45 -3.60 7.35
C LYS A 5 18.27 -3.21 6.46
N GLN A 6 17.97 -4.04 5.47
CA GLN A 6 16.79 -3.89 4.62
C GLN A 6 15.63 -4.65 5.25
N TYR A 7 14.47 -4.02 5.28
CA TYR A 7 13.23 -4.63 5.73
C TYR A 7 12.37 -4.92 4.50
N PRO A 8 11.63 -6.04 4.48
CA PRO A 8 10.81 -6.40 3.33
C PRO A 8 9.60 -5.48 3.21
N ASN A 9 9.12 -5.32 1.98
CA ASN A 9 7.80 -4.77 1.68
C ASN A 9 6.83 -5.94 1.54
N ILE A 10 5.67 -5.84 2.17
CA ILE A 10 4.65 -6.90 2.24
C ILE A 10 3.34 -6.29 1.76
N MET A 11 2.72 -6.91 0.76
CA MET A 11 1.37 -6.56 0.32
C MET A 11 0.37 -7.56 0.89
N ILE A 12 -0.67 -7.05 1.55
CA ILE A 12 -1.78 -7.84 2.09
C ILE A 12 -3.00 -7.56 1.20
N CYS A 13 -3.39 -8.58 0.44
CA CYS A 13 -4.53 -8.55 -0.47
C CYS A 13 -5.63 -9.50 -0.05
N GLY A 14 -6.82 -9.27 -0.57
CA GLY A 14 -7.99 -10.10 -0.32
C GLY A 14 -9.28 -9.32 -0.44
N THR A 15 -10.39 -10.04 -0.62
CA THR A 15 -11.72 -9.46 -0.79
C THR A 15 -12.10 -8.54 0.37
N HIS A 16 -13.06 -7.64 0.13
CA HIS A 16 -13.57 -6.75 1.15
C HIS A 16 -14.09 -7.55 2.36
N GLY A 17 -13.75 -7.10 3.58
CA GLY A 17 -14.23 -7.73 4.82
C GLY A 17 -13.39 -8.89 5.39
N VAL A 18 -12.34 -9.38 4.72
CA VAL A 18 -11.52 -10.51 5.23
C VAL A 18 -10.57 -10.17 6.38
N GLY A 19 -10.58 -8.92 6.87
CA GLY A 19 -9.78 -8.50 8.03
C GLY A 19 -8.36 -8.00 7.74
N LYS A 20 -8.04 -7.62 6.49
CA LYS A 20 -6.72 -7.10 6.08
C LYS A 20 -6.23 -5.95 6.96
N SER A 21 -7.03 -4.89 7.09
CA SER A 21 -6.66 -3.70 7.85
C SER A 21 -6.45 -4.01 9.34
N HIS A 22 -7.22 -4.95 9.89
CA HIS A 22 -7.03 -5.42 11.26
C HIS A 22 -5.69 -6.15 11.41
N LEU A 23 -5.37 -7.06 10.49
CA LEU A 23 -4.09 -7.76 10.47
C LEU A 23 -2.92 -6.77 10.33
N CYS A 24 -3.05 -5.77 9.46
CA CYS A 24 -2.02 -4.75 9.28
C CYS A 24 -1.76 -3.95 10.57
N GLN A 25 -2.81 -3.53 11.26
CA GLN A 25 -2.72 -2.82 12.53
C GLN A 25 -2.01 -3.67 13.59
N GLN A 26 -2.31 -4.96 13.68
CA GLN A 26 -1.67 -5.89 14.63
C GLN A 26 -0.18 -6.08 14.30
N LEU A 27 0.18 -6.23 13.02
CA LEU A 27 1.57 -6.36 12.59
C LEU A 27 2.40 -5.10 12.87
N CYS A 28 1.87 -3.92 12.56
CA CYS A 28 2.56 -2.66 12.88
C CYS A 28 2.66 -2.41 14.40
N SER A 29 1.65 -2.80 15.18
CA SER A 29 1.71 -2.69 16.65
C SER A 29 2.75 -3.62 17.27
N SER A 30 3.00 -4.79 16.65
CA SER A 30 4.00 -5.76 17.12
C SER A 30 5.40 -5.53 16.57
N ASN A 31 5.54 -4.79 15.46
CA ASN A 31 6.82 -4.48 14.84
C ASN A 31 6.90 -3.02 14.38
N SER A 32 7.58 -2.19 15.17
CA SER A 32 7.79 -0.76 14.90
C SER A 32 8.67 -0.46 13.69
N SER A 33 9.34 -1.48 13.11
CA SER A 33 10.09 -1.34 11.86
C SER A 33 9.21 -1.47 10.61
N LEU A 34 7.90 -1.67 10.76
CA LEU A 34 6.94 -1.73 9.65
C LEU A 34 6.07 -0.48 9.60
N LYS A 35 5.88 0.06 8.40
CA LYS A 35 4.98 1.19 8.13
C LYS A 35 3.75 0.71 7.35
N HIS A 36 2.57 0.93 7.91
CA HIS A 36 1.30 0.62 7.24
C HIS A 36 0.96 1.69 6.20
N ILE A 37 0.54 1.25 5.02
CA ILE A 37 -0.02 2.08 3.95
C ILE A 37 -1.36 1.45 3.55
N ASP A 38 -2.45 2.16 3.79
CA ASP A 38 -3.75 1.83 3.22
C ASP A 38 -3.90 2.55 1.88
N ILE A 39 -3.99 1.79 0.79
CA ILE A 39 -4.08 2.36 -0.57
C ILE A 39 -5.40 3.10 -0.78
N THR A 40 -6.49 2.64 -0.17
CA THR A 40 -7.81 3.27 -0.31
C THR A 40 -7.81 4.66 0.30
N ASP A 41 -7.22 4.79 1.48
CA ASP A 41 -7.11 6.08 2.16
C ASP A 41 -6.09 6.99 1.49
N LEU A 42 -4.96 6.45 1.02
CA LEU A 42 -3.98 7.18 0.22
C LEU A 42 -4.63 7.77 -1.04
N ALA A 43 -5.38 6.98 -1.80
CA ALA A 43 -6.03 7.43 -3.01
C ALA A 43 -7.04 8.55 -2.74
N LYS A 44 -7.83 8.45 -1.66
CA LYS A 44 -8.76 9.51 -1.24
C LYS A 44 -8.05 10.79 -0.83
N GLN A 45 -6.97 10.68 -0.03
CA GLN A 45 -6.22 11.83 0.47
C GLN A 45 -5.55 12.61 -0.66
N HIS A 46 -5.01 11.89 -1.64
CA HIS A 46 -4.29 12.48 -2.76
C HIS A 46 -5.16 12.75 -4.00
N LYS A 47 -6.45 12.37 -3.95
CA LYS A 47 -7.42 12.46 -5.06
C LYS A 47 -6.98 11.67 -6.30
N TYR A 48 -6.38 10.50 -6.09
CA TYR A 48 -6.02 9.55 -7.15
C TYR A 48 -7.23 8.68 -7.51
N LEU A 49 -8.27 9.34 -7.99
CA LEU A 49 -9.55 8.73 -8.37
C LEU A 49 -9.84 9.15 -9.81
N LEU A 50 -10.10 8.18 -10.68
CA LEU A 50 -10.41 8.43 -12.10
C LEU A 50 -11.89 8.72 -12.31
N ASP A 51 -12.76 7.92 -11.69
CA ASP A 51 -14.21 8.03 -11.85
C ASP A 51 -14.95 7.35 -10.67
N TYR A 52 -16.28 7.40 -10.69
CA TYR A 52 -17.14 6.65 -9.79
C TYR A 52 -17.94 5.59 -10.55
N ASP A 53 -17.83 4.34 -10.13
CA ASP A 53 -18.65 3.24 -10.62
C ASP A 53 -19.98 3.23 -9.86
N ASP A 54 -21.04 3.72 -10.51
CA ASP A 54 -22.40 3.77 -9.95
C ASP A 54 -23.01 2.37 -9.71
N GLU A 55 -22.62 1.35 -10.48
CA GLU A 55 -23.16 0.00 -10.36
C GLU A 55 -22.62 -0.70 -9.12
N ASN A 56 -21.31 -0.58 -8.89
CA ASN A 56 -20.63 -1.17 -7.73
C ASN A 56 -20.52 -0.21 -6.54
N GLN A 57 -21.00 1.03 -6.70
CA GLN A 57 -21.01 2.10 -5.70
C GLN A 57 -19.62 2.40 -5.12
N CYS A 58 -18.58 2.39 -5.96
CA CYS A 58 -17.19 2.55 -5.53
C CYS A 58 -16.41 3.52 -6.45
N ASN A 59 -15.32 4.09 -5.93
CA ASN A 59 -14.44 4.91 -6.77
C ASN A 59 -13.51 4.00 -7.58
N ILE A 60 -13.31 4.36 -8.84
CA ILE A 60 -12.26 3.82 -9.70
C ILE A 60 -10.96 4.55 -9.34
N LEU A 61 -9.94 3.81 -8.93
CA LEU A 61 -8.66 4.38 -8.51
C LEU A 61 -7.77 4.66 -9.73
N ASP A 62 -6.91 5.66 -9.60
CA ASP A 62 -5.81 5.93 -10.54
C ASP A 62 -4.58 5.12 -10.10
N ASP A 63 -4.49 3.88 -10.59
CA ASP A 63 -3.44 2.94 -10.22
C ASP A 63 -2.03 3.42 -10.61
N ASP A 64 -1.93 4.16 -11.72
CA ASP A 64 -0.65 4.73 -12.20
C ASP A 64 -0.17 5.83 -11.25
N ALA A 65 -1.05 6.78 -10.88
CA ALA A 65 -0.70 7.84 -9.92
C ALA A 65 -0.36 7.29 -8.52
N ILE A 66 -1.02 6.21 -8.09
CA ILE A 66 -0.70 5.51 -6.85
C ILE A 66 0.68 4.86 -6.95
N GLY A 67 0.96 4.14 -8.04
CA GLY A 67 2.26 3.51 -8.31
C GLY A 67 3.41 4.53 -8.27
N ASP A 68 3.28 5.60 -9.04
CA ASP A 68 4.27 6.69 -9.09
C ASP A 68 4.53 7.29 -7.70
N TYR A 69 3.48 7.50 -6.91
CA TYR A 69 3.62 7.98 -5.55
C TYR A 69 4.37 6.99 -4.64
N LEU A 70 4.06 5.69 -4.73
CA LEU A 70 4.73 4.66 -3.93
C LEU A 70 6.22 4.56 -4.30
N ASP A 71 6.53 4.61 -5.59
CA ASP A 71 7.91 4.63 -6.09
C ASP A 71 8.68 5.83 -5.55
N ASP A 72 8.15 7.04 -5.73
CA ASP A 72 8.82 8.28 -5.33
C ASP A 72 8.95 8.43 -3.81
N GLN A 73 7.95 7.98 -3.04
CA GLN A 73 7.97 8.14 -1.58
C GLN A 73 8.70 7.03 -0.85
N TYR A 74 8.69 5.81 -1.38
CA TYR A 74 9.12 4.65 -0.61
C TYR A 74 10.12 3.74 -1.33
N PHE A 75 9.92 3.38 -2.60
CA PHE A 75 10.76 2.36 -3.24
C PHE A 75 12.08 2.93 -3.79
N GLN A 76 12.08 4.15 -4.34
CA GLN A 76 13.32 4.81 -4.78
C GLN A 76 14.17 5.32 -3.61
N LYS A 77 13.58 5.50 -2.42
CA LYS A 77 14.27 6.00 -1.24
C LYS A 77 14.72 4.85 -0.35
N SER A 78 15.99 4.83 0.03
CA SER A 78 16.50 3.83 0.98
C SER A 78 15.85 4.04 2.36
N SER A 79 14.79 3.27 2.63
CA SER A 79 14.04 3.33 3.87
C SER A 79 14.67 2.47 4.98
N SER A 80 14.59 2.95 6.22
CA SER A 80 14.97 2.18 7.41
C SER A 80 13.85 1.29 7.94
N SER A 81 12.70 1.24 7.25
CA SER A 81 11.51 0.47 7.62
C SER A 81 10.98 -0.32 6.42
N GLY A 82 10.32 -1.44 6.68
CA GLY A 82 9.57 -2.20 5.66
C GLY A 82 8.17 -1.63 5.50
N LEU A 83 7.59 -1.77 4.32
CA LEU A 83 6.20 -1.37 4.07
C LEU A 83 5.23 -2.52 4.27
N LEU A 84 4.07 -2.21 4.81
CA LEU A 84 2.92 -3.09 4.88
C LEU A 84 1.78 -2.43 4.11
N ILE A 85 1.52 -2.92 2.91
CA ILE A 85 0.57 -2.32 1.95
C ILE A 85 -0.75 -3.07 2.04
N ASP A 86 -1.82 -2.39 2.46
CA ASP A 86 -3.18 -2.94 2.53
C ASP A 86 -3.97 -2.53 1.29
N PHE A 87 -4.42 -3.52 0.52
CA PHE A 87 -5.27 -3.26 -0.63
C PHE A 87 -6.23 -4.42 -0.93
N HIS A 88 -7.33 -4.13 -1.63
CA HIS A 88 -8.34 -5.14 -1.95
C HIS A 88 -8.00 -5.94 -3.23
N SER A 89 -7.10 -5.43 -4.08
CA SER A 89 -6.59 -6.11 -5.27
C SER A 89 -5.09 -6.37 -5.14
N ALA A 90 -4.57 -7.38 -5.83
CA ALA A 90 -3.12 -7.60 -5.97
C ALA A 90 -2.55 -6.93 -7.24
N VAL A 91 -3.43 -6.32 -8.04
CA VAL A 91 -3.06 -5.60 -9.25
C VAL A 91 -3.05 -4.12 -8.90
N ILE A 92 -1.90 -3.66 -8.44
CA ILE A 92 -1.44 -2.28 -8.64
C ILE A 92 -0.19 -2.46 -9.48
N HIS A 93 0.05 -1.60 -10.48
CA HIS A 93 1.31 -1.61 -11.21
C HIS A 93 2.43 -1.17 -10.26
N CYS A 94 2.88 -2.11 -9.45
CA CYS A 94 4.08 -2.02 -8.66
C CYS A 94 5.12 -2.76 -9.50
N PRO A 95 6.24 -2.14 -9.90
CA PRO A 95 7.34 -2.87 -10.49
C PRO A 95 7.84 -3.87 -9.46
N ILE A 96 7.33 -5.10 -9.53
CA ILE A 96 7.95 -6.26 -8.91
C ILE A 96 9.04 -6.64 -9.90
N ASP A 97 10.16 -5.92 -9.86
CA ASP A 97 11.51 -6.31 -10.31
C ASP A 97 12.46 -5.09 -10.30
#